data_AF-A0A7V9ZE11-F1
#
_entry.id   AF-A0A7V9ZE11-F1
#
_cell.length_a   1.000
_cell.length_b   1.000
_cell.length_c   1.000
_cell.angle_alpha   90.00
_cell.angle_beta   90.00
_cell.angle_gamma   90.00
#
_symmetry.space_group_name_H-M   'P 1'
#
loop_
_entity.id
_entity.type
_entity.pdbx_description
1 polymer ?
#
loop_
_entity_poly.entity_id
_entity_poly.type
_entity_poly.pdbx_seq_one_letter_code
_entity_poly.pdbx_strand_id
1 'polypeptide(L)'
;MHPDSTTQISARVCQQCGKTFDCKPWLPFKNCSIACRAAAQQKPLTERFWAKVDKRGPDECWLWLDSTRYDGYGRFLMNRKIRAAHRVSYELAHGSIPEGLLVHHRCAMTSCVNPAHLELVTYSTNLRYRYALGRPSTRPTPLPPRQYVPIEKPCQFCGCFFRVGPFAAKSRKYCSPSCSIANRFGSSPEDRFWRKVDKSGECWLWTAALHEFGYGMTAWNGKQTTAHRVAWELAHGPIPAGMLVCHNCPGGDNPRCCRPDHMFLGTQTDNMRDCSQKNRCQKGDMHHMRRFGQPACGEKAPHSKLTDAIVIAIRTRIAAGELQRILAAEYGIDQGHVSQIVRRRIWKHLP
;
A
#
# COMPACT_ATOMS: atom_id res chain seq x y z
N MET A 1 20.85 -37.15 -19.99
CA MET A 1 20.32 -37.51 -18.67
C MET A 1 20.66 -36.38 -17.71
N HIS A 2 19.72 -35.49 -17.42
CA HIS A 2 19.88 -34.50 -16.34
C HIS A 2 19.37 -35.13 -15.05
N PRO A 3 20.11 -35.06 -13.93
CA PRO A 3 19.63 -35.59 -12.67
C PRO A 3 18.41 -34.78 -12.20
N ASP A 4 17.38 -35.49 -11.77
CA ASP A 4 16.18 -34.93 -11.14
C ASP A 4 16.57 -33.91 -10.07
N SER A 5 16.19 -32.65 -10.28
CA SER A 5 16.23 -31.64 -9.22
C SER A 5 15.05 -31.91 -8.28
N THR A 6 15.16 -32.97 -7.47
CA THR A 6 14.31 -33.18 -6.30
C THR A 6 14.40 -31.90 -5.48
N THR A 7 13.37 -31.06 -5.54
CA THR A 7 13.36 -29.79 -4.83
C THR A 7 13.36 -30.15 -3.36
N GLN A 8 14.53 -30.16 -2.73
CA GLN A 8 14.65 -30.43 -1.30
C GLN A 8 13.70 -29.48 -0.59
N ILE A 9 12.67 -30.04 0.02
CA ILE A 9 11.75 -29.35 0.90
C ILE A 9 12.26 -29.66 2.30
N SER A 10 12.48 -28.61 3.08
CA SER A 10 12.87 -28.71 4.48
C SER A 10 11.66 -28.45 5.36
N ALA A 11 11.34 -29.40 6.23
CA ALA A 11 10.37 -29.19 7.30
C ALA A 11 10.95 -28.18 8.30
N ARG A 12 10.19 -27.12 8.59
CA ARG A 12 10.50 -26.12 9.62
C ARG A 12 9.33 -25.99 10.59
N VAL A 13 9.62 -25.58 11.82
CA VAL A 13 8.59 -25.29 12.81
C VAL A 13 8.18 -23.81 12.69
N CYS A 14 6.88 -23.54 12.57
CA CYS A 14 6.36 -22.18 12.54
C CYS A 14 6.56 -21.50 13.89
N GLN A 15 7.23 -20.34 13.89
CA GLN A 15 7.49 -19.57 15.12
C GLN A 15 6.24 -18.98 15.77
N GLN A 16 5.11 -18.89 15.04
CA GLN A 16 3.85 -18.38 15.57
C GLN A 16 2.90 -19.45 16.11
N CYS A 17 2.78 -20.60 15.44
CA CYS A 17 1.76 -21.61 15.78
C CYS A 17 2.33 -22.99 16.12
N GLY A 18 3.66 -23.16 16.09
CA GLY A 18 4.32 -24.44 16.41
C GLY A 18 4.13 -25.57 15.40
N LYS A 19 3.31 -25.38 14.36
CA LYS A 19 3.10 -26.39 13.31
C LYS A 19 4.34 -26.54 12.43
N THR A 20 4.67 -27.77 12.08
CA THR A 20 5.62 -28.08 11.03
C THR A 20 5.07 -27.66 9.67
N PHE A 21 5.91 -27.05 8.84
CA PHE A 21 5.57 -26.67 7.49
C PHE A 21 6.77 -26.85 6.56
N ASP A 22 6.44 -27.16 5.33
CA ASP A 22 7.39 -27.46 4.28
C ASP A 22 7.78 -26.18 3.54
N CYS A 23 9.08 -25.92 3.45
CA CYS A 23 9.58 -24.80 2.66
C CYS A 23 10.92 -25.11 2.02
N LYS A 24 11.18 -24.46 0.88
CA LYS A 24 12.46 -24.57 0.19
C LYS A 24 13.57 -24.00 1.10
N PRO A 25 14.72 -24.69 1.28
CA PRO A 25 15.78 -24.33 2.22
C PRO A 25 16.27 -22.88 2.11
N TRP A 26 16.27 -22.30 0.92
CA TRP A 26 16.74 -20.93 0.68
C TRP A 26 15.69 -19.84 0.96
N LEU A 27 14.42 -20.18 1.20
CA LEU A 27 13.40 -19.18 1.51
C LEU A 27 13.48 -18.78 3.00
N PRO A 28 13.46 -17.48 3.36
CA PRO A 28 13.67 -17.01 4.73
C PRO A 28 12.41 -17.11 5.61
N PHE A 29 11.46 -17.97 5.25
CA PHE A 29 10.17 -18.04 5.95
C PHE A 29 10.32 -18.70 7.32
N LYS A 30 9.91 -17.95 8.35
CA LYS A 30 9.84 -18.37 9.76
C LYS A 30 8.43 -18.81 10.19
N ASN A 31 7.44 -18.57 9.33
CA ASN A 31 6.01 -18.76 9.61
C ASN A 31 5.32 -19.51 8.46
N CYS A 32 4.40 -20.43 8.78
CA CYS A 32 3.77 -21.33 7.82
C CYS A 32 2.74 -20.68 6.89
N SER A 33 2.28 -19.46 7.20
CA SER A 33 1.26 -18.76 6.42
C SER A 33 1.36 -17.24 6.53
N ILE A 34 0.72 -16.51 5.60
CA ILE A 34 0.54 -15.06 5.70
C ILE A 34 -0.16 -14.68 7.00
N ALA A 35 -1.14 -15.49 7.45
CA ALA A 35 -1.83 -15.29 8.72
C ALA A 35 -0.88 -15.41 9.92
N CYS A 36 -0.04 -16.45 9.97
CA CYS A 36 0.96 -16.61 11.03
C CYS A 36 2.01 -15.49 10.99
N ARG A 37 2.40 -15.01 9.81
CA ARG A 37 3.29 -13.87 9.66
C ARG A 37 2.67 -12.58 10.18
N ALA A 38 1.41 -12.31 9.83
CA ALA A 38 0.68 -11.14 10.31
C ALA A 38 0.42 -11.20 11.83
N ALA A 39 0.21 -12.39 12.39
CA ALA A 39 0.08 -12.59 13.83
C ALA A 39 1.42 -12.37 14.57
N ALA A 40 2.52 -12.91 14.04
CA ALA A 40 3.87 -12.72 14.61
C ALA A 40 4.35 -11.26 14.57
N GLN A 41 3.84 -10.46 13.63
CA GLN A 41 4.16 -9.04 13.52
C GLN A 41 3.32 -8.15 14.45
N GLN A 42 2.25 -8.67 15.05
CA GLN A 42 1.44 -7.91 15.99
C GLN A 42 2.02 -8.01 17.39
N LYS A 43 2.62 -6.91 17.86
CA LYS A 43 2.95 -6.74 19.28
C LYS A 43 1.72 -7.07 20.15
N PRO A 44 1.92 -7.69 21.34
CA PRO A 44 0.83 -7.95 22.27
C PRO A 44 -0.01 -6.69 22.54
N LEU A 45 -1.29 -6.91 22.83
CA LEU A 45 -2.25 -5.83 23.11
C LEU A 45 -1.73 -4.83 24.15
N THR A 46 -1.20 -5.36 25.25
CA THR A 46 -0.64 -4.61 26.38
C THR A 46 0.49 -3.70 25.92
N GLU A 47 1.45 -4.22 25.16
CA GLU A 47 2.57 -3.44 24.62
C GLU A 47 2.09 -2.33 23.68
N ARG A 48 1.15 -2.67 22.76
CA ARG A 48 0.55 -1.69 21.83
C ARG A 48 -0.19 -0.57 22.55
N PHE A 49 -0.87 -0.90 23.65
CA PHE A 49 -1.65 0.06 24.42
C PHE A 49 -0.72 0.98 25.22
N TRP A 50 0.18 0.41 26.02
CA TRP A 50 1.04 1.17 26.91
C TRP A 50 2.09 2.01 26.19
N ALA A 51 2.48 1.66 24.95
CA ALA A 51 3.33 2.50 24.11
C ALA A 51 2.69 3.84 23.70
N LYS A 52 1.38 4.02 23.94
CA LYS A 52 0.60 5.23 23.60
C LYS A 52 0.21 6.05 24.83
N VAL A 53 0.86 5.80 25.95
CA VAL A 53 0.54 6.41 27.24
C VAL A 53 1.77 7.12 27.79
N ASP A 54 1.60 8.38 28.18
CA ASP A 54 2.57 9.09 29.02
C ASP A 54 2.37 8.61 30.46
N LYS A 55 3.10 7.55 30.85
CA LYS A 55 3.06 6.99 32.21
C LYS A 55 3.90 7.88 33.13
N ARG A 56 3.30 8.26 34.26
CA ARG A 56 3.88 9.11 35.29
C ARG A 56 3.83 8.42 36.65
N GLY A 57 3.97 9.16 37.75
CA GLY A 57 3.77 8.64 39.10
C GLY A 57 2.41 7.97 39.31
N PRO A 58 2.27 7.16 40.38
CA PRO A 58 1.05 6.38 40.64
C PRO A 58 -0.19 7.26 40.89
N ASP A 59 0.00 8.45 41.49
CA ASP A 59 -1.05 9.43 41.77
C ASP A 59 -1.20 10.49 40.66
N GLU A 60 -0.43 10.37 39.57
CA GLU A 60 -0.46 11.30 38.44
C GLU A 60 -1.35 10.78 37.32
N CYS A 61 -1.89 11.71 36.52
CA CYS A 61 -2.65 11.34 35.33
C CYS A 61 -1.73 10.74 34.26
N TRP A 62 -2.05 9.52 33.81
CA TRP A 62 -1.37 8.92 32.66
C TRP A 62 -2.09 9.32 31.38
N LEU A 63 -1.51 10.21 30.59
CA LEU A 63 -2.21 10.82 29.46
C LEU A 63 -2.17 9.92 28.21
N TRP A 64 -3.32 9.74 27.56
CA TRP A 64 -3.41 9.10 26.25
C TRP A 64 -2.81 9.98 25.16
N LEU A 65 -1.84 9.45 24.41
CA LEU A 65 -1.05 10.19 23.41
C LEU A 65 -1.55 10.04 21.97
N ASP A 66 -2.40 9.05 21.70
CA ASP A 66 -2.93 8.77 20.36
C ASP A 66 -4.30 9.45 20.15
N SER A 67 -5.02 9.07 19.09
CA SER A 67 -6.29 9.67 18.70
C SER A 67 -7.29 9.81 19.85
N THR A 68 -7.91 10.98 19.95
CA THR A 68 -8.99 11.31 20.88
C THR A 68 -10.23 11.69 20.08
N ARG A 69 -11.42 11.58 20.71
CA ARG A 69 -12.66 12.16 20.18
C ARG A 69 -12.78 13.63 20.62
N TYR A 70 -13.72 14.37 20.03
CA TYR A 70 -14.02 15.78 20.35
C TYR A 70 -14.29 16.04 21.85
N ASP A 71 -14.71 15.02 22.60
CA ASP A 71 -15.01 15.06 24.04
C ASP A 71 -13.77 14.76 24.92
N GLY A 72 -12.59 14.61 24.31
CA GLY A 72 -11.32 14.41 25.00
C GLY A 72 -11.04 12.96 25.41
N TYR A 73 -11.94 12.01 25.13
CA TYR A 73 -11.69 10.60 25.41
C TYR A 73 -10.75 9.97 24.39
N GLY A 74 -9.72 9.28 24.87
CA GLY A 74 -8.80 8.49 24.05
C GLY A 74 -9.50 7.35 23.31
N ARG A 75 -9.04 7.06 22.09
CA ARG A 75 -9.56 6.03 21.20
C ARG A 75 -8.45 5.05 20.85
N PHE A 76 -8.74 3.76 21.00
CA PHE A 76 -7.80 2.68 20.75
C PHE A 76 -8.42 1.61 19.86
N LEU A 77 -7.71 1.24 18.79
CA LEU A 77 -8.11 0.18 17.87
C LEU A 77 -7.68 -1.19 18.40
N MET A 78 -8.66 -2.01 18.78
CA MET A 78 -8.49 -3.37 19.29
C MET A 78 -9.47 -4.32 18.59
N ASN A 79 -9.00 -5.44 18.05
CA ASN A 79 -9.84 -6.44 17.36
C ASN A 79 -10.74 -5.81 16.28
N ARG A 80 -10.17 -4.89 15.48
CA ARG A 80 -10.86 -4.10 14.42
C ARG A 80 -12.01 -3.21 14.92
N LYS A 81 -12.17 -3.04 16.24
CA LYS A 81 -13.14 -2.14 16.85
C LYS A 81 -12.43 -1.01 17.57
N ILE A 82 -12.97 0.20 17.48
CA ILE A 82 -12.46 1.35 18.22
C ILE A 82 -13.11 1.35 19.60
N ARG A 83 -12.29 1.25 20.66
CA ARG A 83 -12.73 1.27 22.05
C ARG A 83 -12.20 2.51 22.77
N ALA A 84 -12.87 2.90 23.85
CA ALA A 84 -12.41 4.00 24.69
C ALA A 84 -11.16 3.58 25.46
N ALA A 85 -10.10 4.39 25.39
CA ALA A 85 -8.79 4.02 25.94
C ALA A 85 -8.83 3.77 27.45
N HIS A 86 -9.56 4.59 28.22
CA HIS A 86 -9.71 4.38 29.67
C HIS A 86 -10.40 3.05 30.01
N ARG A 87 -11.38 2.60 29.22
CA ARG A 87 -12.02 1.28 29.43
C ARG A 87 -11.05 0.14 29.16
N VAL A 88 -10.23 0.26 28.11
CA VAL A 88 -9.19 -0.73 27.81
C VAL A 88 -8.15 -0.75 28.93
N SER A 89 -7.76 0.40 29.47
CA SER A 89 -6.83 0.47 30.61
C SER A 89 -7.40 -0.21 31.86
N TYR A 90 -8.67 0.07 32.18
CA TYR A 90 -9.37 -0.60 33.28
C TYR A 90 -9.36 -2.11 33.09
N GLU A 91 -9.72 -2.59 31.89
CA GLU A 91 -9.75 -4.04 31.62
C GLU A 91 -8.39 -4.72 31.68
N LEU A 92 -7.33 -4.03 31.26
CA LEU A 92 -5.96 -4.54 31.35
C LEU A 92 -5.46 -4.65 32.81
N ALA A 93 -5.96 -3.81 33.71
CA ALA A 93 -5.52 -3.77 35.11
C ALA A 93 -6.42 -4.57 36.06
N HIS A 94 -7.73 -4.58 35.81
CA HIS A 94 -8.76 -5.09 36.73
C HIS A 94 -9.64 -6.18 36.11
N GLY A 95 -9.52 -6.45 34.80
CA GLY A 95 -10.33 -7.45 34.11
C GLY A 95 -11.66 -6.91 33.55
N SER A 96 -12.55 -7.82 33.15
CA SER A 96 -13.78 -7.48 32.43
C SER A 96 -14.66 -6.48 33.19
N ILE A 97 -15.20 -5.49 32.47
CA ILE A 97 -16.20 -4.55 33.01
C ILE A 97 -17.56 -5.28 33.05
N PRO A 98 -18.16 -5.50 34.23
CA PRO A 98 -19.47 -6.13 34.34
C PRO A 98 -20.57 -5.35 33.62
N GLU A 99 -21.63 -6.05 33.22
CA GLU A 99 -22.79 -5.43 32.59
C GLU A 99 -23.45 -4.39 33.52
N GLY A 100 -23.94 -3.28 32.95
CA GLY A 100 -24.56 -2.19 33.69
C GLY A 100 -23.59 -1.22 34.39
N LEU A 101 -22.28 -1.51 34.42
CA LEU A 101 -21.27 -0.64 35.02
C LEU A 101 -20.52 0.20 33.97
N LEU A 102 -20.15 1.41 34.38
CA LEU A 102 -19.38 2.38 33.61
C LEU A 102 -18.04 2.63 34.28
N VAL A 103 -17.00 2.86 33.48
CA VAL A 103 -15.70 3.31 33.98
C VAL A 103 -15.72 4.83 34.12
N HIS A 104 -15.52 5.33 35.33
CA HIS A 104 -15.50 6.74 35.69
C HIS A 104 -14.08 7.21 36.04
N HIS A 105 -13.77 8.47 35.74
CA HIS A 105 -12.50 9.12 36.06
C HIS A 105 -12.59 9.90 37.36
N ARG A 106 -11.87 9.48 38.41
CA ARG A 106 -11.74 10.27 39.65
C ARG A 106 -10.99 11.59 39.44
N CYS A 107 -10.04 11.61 38.50
CA CYS A 107 -9.14 12.73 38.25
C CYS A 107 -9.70 13.85 37.34
N ALA A 108 -10.98 13.80 36.97
CA ALA A 108 -11.65 14.70 36.03
C ALA A 108 -10.97 14.88 34.64
N MET A 109 -9.89 14.16 34.34
CA MET A 109 -9.14 14.25 33.09
C MET A 109 -9.59 13.15 32.11
N THR A 110 -10.33 13.52 31.06
CA THR A 110 -10.95 12.56 30.11
C THR A 110 -9.93 11.75 29.29
N SER A 111 -8.72 12.28 29.11
CA SER A 111 -7.61 11.61 28.43
C SER A 111 -6.79 10.71 29.35
N CYS A 112 -7.04 10.73 30.66
CA CYS A 112 -6.32 9.90 31.61
C CYS A 112 -6.68 8.42 31.41
N VAL A 113 -5.67 7.57 31.47
CA VAL A 113 -5.79 6.11 31.42
C VAL A 113 -5.04 5.44 32.57
N ASN A 114 -4.71 6.16 33.65
CA ASN A 114 -4.13 5.55 34.84
C ASN A 114 -5.20 4.66 35.51
N PRO A 115 -5.02 3.34 35.65
CA PRO A 115 -5.98 2.47 36.33
C PRO A 115 -6.32 2.94 37.75
N ALA A 116 -5.35 3.50 38.48
CA ALA A 116 -5.57 4.06 39.81
C ALA A 116 -6.48 5.29 39.83
N HIS A 117 -6.80 5.89 38.67
CA HIS A 117 -7.74 7.00 38.54
C HIS A 117 -9.09 6.57 37.95
N LEU A 118 -9.30 5.27 37.76
CA LEU A 118 -10.49 4.70 37.16
C LEU A 118 -11.27 3.87 38.18
N GLU A 119 -12.59 3.97 38.14
CA GLU A 119 -13.47 3.17 38.98
C GLU A 119 -14.73 2.74 38.24
N LEU A 120 -15.32 1.63 38.68
CA LEU A 120 -16.62 1.20 38.19
C LEU A 120 -17.74 1.85 38.99
N VAL A 121 -18.67 2.45 38.27
CA VAL A 121 -19.84 3.09 38.85
C VAL A 121 -21.09 2.65 38.10
N THR A 122 -22.22 2.72 38.77
CA THR A 122 -23.51 2.60 38.09
C THR A 122 -23.77 3.84 37.23
N TYR A 123 -24.70 3.71 36.29
CA TYR A 123 -25.14 4.85 35.47
C TYR A 123 -25.65 6.03 36.32
N SER A 124 -26.44 5.74 37.37
CA SER A 124 -26.97 6.76 38.29
C SER A 124 -25.85 7.49 39.05
N THR A 125 -24.82 6.76 39.50
CA THR A 125 -23.66 7.36 40.17
C THR A 125 -22.85 8.22 39.21
N ASN A 126 -22.62 7.75 37.97
CA ASN A 126 -21.94 8.56 36.95
C ASN A 126 -22.70 9.86 36.63
N LEU A 127 -24.04 9.82 36.58
CA LEU A 127 -24.85 11.02 36.41
C LEU A 127 -24.69 11.97 37.61
N ARG A 128 -24.77 11.47 38.84
CA ARG A 128 -24.57 12.27 40.05
C ARG A 128 -23.21 12.97 40.04
N TYR A 129 -22.14 12.27 39.69
CA TYR A 129 -20.81 12.88 39.56
C TYR A 129 -20.73 13.95 38.47
N ARG A 130 -21.42 13.76 37.34
CA ARG A 130 -21.50 14.78 36.28
C ARG A 130 -22.22 16.04 36.74
N TYR A 131 -23.30 15.91 37.51
CA TYR A 131 -24.08 17.05 38.02
C TYR A 131 -23.39 17.74 39.20
N ALA A 132 -22.79 16.99 40.13
CA ALA A 132 -22.11 17.53 41.32
C ALA A 132 -20.85 18.33 40.97
N LEU A 133 -20.13 17.96 39.90
CA LEU A 133 -18.91 18.64 39.47
C LEU A 133 -19.15 19.92 38.65
N GLY A 134 -20.40 20.33 38.43
CA GLY A 134 -20.74 21.58 37.76
C GLY A 134 -20.01 21.82 36.44
N ARG A 135 -19.76 20.77 35.63
CA ARG A 135 -18.91 20.91 34.44
C ARG A 135 -19.56 21.86 33.43
N PRO A 136 -18.96 23.00 33.09
CA PRO A 136 -19.36 23.72 31.90
C PRO A 136 -19.10 22.82 30.67
N SER A 137 -19.90 22.98 29.61
CA SER A 137 -19.74 22.24 28.35
C SER A 137 -18.45 22.61 27.57
N THR A 138 -17.58 23.41 28.19
CA THR A 138 -16.37 23.95 27.59
C THR A 138 -15.19 22.99 27.75
N ARG A 139 -14.45 22.85 26.64
CA ARG A 139 -13.26 22.01 26.44
C ARG A 139 -12.34 22.05 27.67
N PRO A 140 -11.77 20.90 28.12
CA PRO A 140 -10.71 20.93 29.11
C PRO A 140 -9.53 21.76 28.58
N THR A 141 -8.94 22.49 29.52
CA THR A 141 -7.73 23.32 29.45
C THR A 141 -6.68 22.75 28.47
N PRO A 142 -5.96 23.60 27.70
CA PRO A 142 -4.87 23.14 26.83
C PRO A 142 -3.90 22.27 27.64
N LEU A 143 -3.59 21.09 27.10
CA LEU A 143 -2.50 20.25 27.60
C LEU A 143 -1.27 21.13 27.87
N PRO A 144 -0.48 20.90 28.93
CA PRO A 144 0.83 21.54 29.06
C PRO A 144 1.63 21.29 27.77
N PRO A 145 2.43 22.27 27.31
CA PRO A 145 3.14 22.17 26.04
C PRO A 145 3.93 20.88 26.02
N ARG A 146 3.65 20.05 25.02
CA ARG A 146 4.26 18.72 24.88
C ARG A 146 5.79 18.87 24.95
N GLN A 147 6.42 18.23 25.93
CA GLN A 147 7.88 18.10 25.98
C GLN A 147 8.32 17.07 24.92
N TYR A 148 8.17 17.42 23.64
CA TYR A 148 8.89 16.75 22.58
C TYR A 148 9.93 17.74 22.05
N VAL A 149 11.04 17.22 21.55
CA VAL A 149 11.97 18.02 20.75
C VAL A 149 11.26 18.36 19.44
N PRO A 150 10.97 19.64 19.16
CA PRO A 150 10.35 20.02 17.91
C PRO A 150 11.29 19.71 16.74
N ILE A 151 10.74 19.23 15.64
CA ILE A 151 11.50 19.02 14.41
C ILE A 151 11.44 20.34 13.63
N GLU A 152 12.61 20.90 13.31
CA GLU A 152 12.73 22.02 12.38
C GLU A 152 12.77 21.50 10.95
N LYS A 153 11.96 22.09 10.08
CA LYS A 153 11.91 21.76 8.66
C LYS A 153 11.52 22.99 7.83
N PRO A 154 11.91 23.06 6.55
CA PRO A 154 11.50 24.15 5.69
C PRO A 154 10.03 24.03 5.30
N CYS A 155 9.34 25.17 5.26
CA CYS A 155 8.01 25.28 4.68
C CYS A 155 8.07 25.08 3.16
N GLN A 156 7.20 24.23 2.62
CA GLN A 156 7.16 23.92 1.19
C GLN A 156 6.66 25.08 0.30
N PHE A 157 6.28 26.22 0.90
CA PHE A 157 5.85 27.42 0.16
C PHE A 157 6.87 28.56 0.27
N CYS A 158 7.13 29.09 1.47
CA CYS A 158 8.06 30.22 1.70
C CYS A 158 9.55 29.79 1.79
N GLY A 159 9.85 28.50 1.96
CA GLY A 159 11.20 28.02 2.31
C GLY A 159 11.60 28.27 3.77
N CYS A 160 10.91 29.15 4.48
CA CYS A 160 11.18 29.49 5.87
C CYS A 160 11.08 28.27 6.83
N PHE A 161 12.05 28.13 7.74
CA PHE A 161 12.08 27.05 8.71
C PHE A 161 11.01 27.24 9.78
N PHE A 162 10.33 26.15 10.14
CA PHE A 162 9.32 26.16 11.17
C PHE A 162 9.34 24.87 12.00
N ARG A 163 8.92 24.99 13.26
CA ARG A 163 8.90 23.89 14.23
C ARG A 163 7.59 23.12 14.15
N VAL A 164 7.69 21.79 14.15
CA VAL A 164 6.54 20.89 14.19
C VAL A 164 6.78 19.77 15.19
N GLY A 165 5.72 19.30 15.84
CA GLY A 165 5.81 18.11 16.67
C GLY A 165 6.12 16.85 15.85
N PRO A 166 6.78 15.84 16.44
CA PRO A 166 7.27 14.65 15.73
C PRO A 166 6.14 13.90 15.00
N PHE A 167 4.95 13.83 15.59
CA PHE A 167 3.78 13.18 14.99
C PHE A 167 3.19 13.95 13.80
N ALA A 168 3.40 15.26 13.73
CA ALA A 168 2.93 16.13 12.65
C ALA A 168 3.99 16.36 11.57
N ALA A 169 5.23 15.94 11.79
CA ALA A 169 6.35 16.25 10.89
C ALA A 169 6.15 15.72 9.46
N LYS A 170 5.46 14.59 9.31
CA LYS A 170 5.13 14.01 8.00
C LYS A 170 3.97 14.73 7.31
N SER A 171 2.94 15.13 8.05
CA SER A 171 1.70 15.69 7.48
C SER A 171 1.74 17.20 7.32
N ARG A 172 2.42 17.93 8.20
CA ARG A 172 2.47 19.39 8.21
C ARG A 172 3.57 19.89 7.27
N LYS A 173 3.14 20.59 6.22
CA LYS A 173 3.97 21.03 5.07
C LYS A 173 4.27 22.53 5.06
N TYR A 174 3.45 23.33 5.74
CA TYR A 174 3.50 24.79 5.66
C TYR A 174 3.60 25.39 7.07
N CYS A 175 4.31 26.51 7.19
CA CYS A 175 4.50 27.22 8.46
C CYS A 175 3.20 27.86 8.99
N SER A 176 2.29 28.25 8.10
CA SER A 176 1.03 28.91 8.46
C SER A 176 -0.14 28.53 7.54
N PRO A 177 -1.40 28.74 7.99
CA PRO A 177 -2.57 28.66 7.12
C PRO A 177 -2.44 29.55 5.89
N SER A 178 -1.87 30.76 6.03
CA SER A 178 -1.64 31.68 4.91
C SER A 178 -0.70 31.07 3.86
N CYS A 179 0.40 30.42 4.26
CA CYS A 179 1.26 29.70 3.32
C CYS A 179 0.56 28.50 2.67
N SER A 180 -0.35 27.83 3.38
CA SER A 180 -1.16 26.76 2.79
C SER A 180 -2.17 27.27 1.76
N ILE A 181 -2.81 28.42 2.03
CA ILE A 181 -3.77 29.08 1.14
C ILE A 181 -3.04 29.66 -0.07
N ALA A 182 -1.92 30.35 0.14
CA ALA A 182 -1.09 30.90 -0.92
C ALA A 182 -0.51 29.79 -1.82
N ASN A 183 -0.09 28.66 -1.24
CA ASN A 183 0.28 27.50 -2.05
C ASN A 183 -0.90 26.94 -2.86
N ARG A 184 -2.13 27.03 -2.34
CA ARG A 184 -3.31 26.48 -3.01
C ARG A 184 -3.83 27.42 -4.11
N PHE A 185 -3.84 28.72 -3.87
CA PHE A 185 -4.54 29.71 -4.70
C PHE A 185 -3.67 30.87 -5.17
N GLY A 186 -2.55 31.14 -4.50
CA GLY A 186 -1.68 32.30 -4.77
C GLY A 186 -0.47 32.00 -5.66
N SER A 187 -0.41 30.83 -6.30
CA SER A 187 0.67 30.49 -7.23
C SER A 187 0.12 29.68 -8.40
N SER A 188 0.67 29.88 -9.59
CA SER A 188 0.20 29.20 -10.80
C SER A 188 0.29 27.67 -10.66
N PRO A 189 -0.52 26.89 -11.40
CA PRO A 189 -0.35 25.44 -11.45
C PRO A 189 1.09 25.01 -11.73
N GLU A 190 1.78 25.73 -12.61
CA GLU A 190 3.18 25.53 -12.97
C GLU A 190 4.12 25.75 -11.77
N ASP A 191 3.98 26.85 -11.02
CA ASP A 191 4.82 27.12 -9.84
C ASP A 191 4.66 26.04 -8.76
N ARG A 192 3.44 25.50 -8.62
CA ARG A 192 3.16 24.39 -7.69
C ARG A 192 3.77 23.07 -8.15
N PHE A 193 3.94 22.90 -9.46
CA PHE A 193 4.62 21.75 -10.04
C PHE A 193 6.13 21.86 -9.80
N TRP A 194 6.78 22.94 -10.23
CA TRP A 194 8.23 23.08 -10.16
C TRP A 194 8.80 23.11 -8.74
N ARG A 195 8.04 23.55 -7.74
CA ARG A 195 8.46 23.45 -6.31
C ARG A 195 8.64 22.03 -5.80
N LYS A 196 8.02 21.05 -6.44
CA LYS A 196 8.16 19.62 -6.07
C LYS A 196 9.30 18.96 -6.84
N VAL A 197 10.05 19.72 -7.62
CA VAL A 197 11.17 19.24 -8.42
C VAL A 197 12.46 19.82 -7.85
N ASP A 198 13.33 18.96 -7.37
CA ASP A 198 14.69 19.32 -7.00
C ASP A 198 15.56 19.39 -8.26
N LYS A 199 16.07 20.58 -8.58
CA LYS A 199 16.87 20.86 -9.78
C LYS A 199 18.38 20.92 -9.50
N SER A 200 18.82 20.52 -8.31
CA SER A 200 20.23 20.63 -7.89
C SER A 200 21.18 19.65 -8.59
N GLY A 201 20.66 18.54 -9.13
CA GLY A 201 21.42 17.50 -9.80
C GLY A 201 21.25 17.47 -11.32
N GLU A 202 22.02 16.59 -11.96
CA GLU A 202 21.96 16.35 -13.41
C GLU A 202 20.55 15.93 -13.87
N CYS A 203 19.90 15.05 -13.10
CA CYS A 203 18.46 14.77 -13.18
C CYS A 203 17.67 15.67 -12.23
N TRP A 204 16.57 16.24 -12.71
CA TRP A 204 15.64 17.01 -11.86
C TRP A 204 14.67 16.07 -11.15
N LEU A 205 14.81 15.89 -9.85
CA LEU A 205 14.12 14.82 -9.11
C LEU A 205 12.76 15.26 -8.58
N TRP A 206 11.73 14.45 -8.86
CA TRP A 206 10.43 14.58 -8.21
C TRP A 206 10.50 14.20 -6.73
N THR A 207 10.07 15.10 -5.85
CA THR A 207 10.16 14.96 -4.38
C THR A 207 8.81 14.67 -3.70
N ALA A 208 7.73 14.55 -4.47
CA ALA A 208 6.39 14.27 -3.94
C ALA A 208 5.97 12.80 -4.14
N ALA A 209 4.67 12.54 -4.35
CA ALA A 209 4.13 11.18 -4.41
C ALA A 209 4.73 10.36 -5.57
N LEU A 210 4.95 9.07 -5.34
CA LEU A 210 5.48 8.12 -6.31
C LEU A 210 4.49 6.98 -6.54
N HIS A 211 4.49 6.42 -7.74
CA HIS A 211 3.80 5.19 -8.10
C HIS A 211 4.61 3.94 -7.70
N GLU A 212 4.02 2.74 -7.75
CA GLU A 212 4.67 1.47 -7.38
C GLU A 212 5.94 1.16 -8.20
N PHE A 213 5.99 1.67 -9.44
CA PHE A 213 7.14 1.54 -10.34
C PHE A 213 8.13 2.73 -10.25
N GLY A 214 7.99 3.58 -9.24
CA GLY A 214 8.93 4.68 -8.95
C GLY A 214 8.67 5.99 -9.71
N TYR A 215 7.68 6.04 -10.60
CA TYR A 215 7.32 7.26 -11.33
C TYR A 215 6.75 8.34 -10.40
N GLY A 216 7.15 9.59 -10.59
CA GLY A 216 6.50 10.73 -9.95
C GLY A 216 5.04 10.86 -10.35
N MET A 217 4.16 11.13 -9.38
CA MET A 217 2.72 11.29 -9.59
C MET A 217 2.25 12.67 -9.15
N THR A 218 1.38 13.29 -9.96
CA THR A 218 0.76 14.58 -9.66
C THR A 218 -0.63 14.70 -10.26
N ALA A 219 -1.45 15.58 -9.68
CA ALA A 219 -2.66 16.06 -10.34
C ALA A 219 -2.29 17.21 -11.28
N TRP A 220 -2.78 17.16 -12.52
CA TRP A 220 -2.62 18.20 -13.54
C TRP A 220 -3.94 18.33 -14.31
N ASN A 221 -4.45 19.55 -14.50
CA ASN A 221 -5.74 19.83 -15.14
C ASN A 221 -6.90 18.92 -14.66
N GLY A 222 -6.95 18.71 -13.33
CA GLY A 222 -7.99 17.89 -12.69
C GLY A 222 -7.81 16.37 -12.80
N LYS A 223 -6.77 15.87 -13.48
CA LYS A 223 -6.51 14.44 -13.68
C LYS A 223 -5.22 14.00 -13.00
N GLN A 224 -5.18 12.77 -12.50
CA GLN A 224 -3.94 12.15 -12.03
C GLN A 224 -3.09 11.77 -13.25
N THR A 225 -1.83 12.16 -13.26
CA THR A 225 -0.87 11.87 -14.32
C THR A 225 0.54 11.75 -13.75
N THR A 226 1.49 11.31 -14.57
CA THR A 226 2.90 11.22 -14.18
C THR A 226 3.57 12.58 -14.25
N ALA A 227 4.48 12.85 -13.32
CA ALA A 227 5.17 14.13 -13.21
C ALA A 227 6.02 14.45 -14.46
N HIS A 228 6.66 13.45 -15.06
CA HIS A 228 7.47 13.66 -16.28
C HIS A 228 6.63 14.11 -17.49
N ARG A 229 5.37 13.63 -17.61
CA ARG A 229 4.47 14.09 -18.68
C ARG A 229 4.09 15.55 -18.51
N VAL A 230 3.86 15.98 -17.26
CA VAL A 230 3.59 17.40 -16.96
C VAL A 230 4.81 18.26 -17.24
N ALA A 231 6.02 17.80 -16.89
CA ALA A 231 7.24 18.52 -17.21
C ALA A 231 7.43 18.68 -18.74
N TRP A 232 7.13 17.63 -19.52
CA TRP A 232 7.10 17.71 -20.97
C TRP A 232 6.07 18.74 -21.47
N GLU A 233 4.83 18.65 -20.98
CA GLU A 233 3.75 19.56 -21.41
C GLU A 233 4.05 21.02 -21.10
N LEU A 234 4.70 21.30 -19.97
CA LEU A 234 5.12 22.65 -19.59
C LEU A 234 6.26 23.20 -20.47
N ALA A 235 7.19 22.34 -20.91
CA ALA A 235 8.35 22.76 -21.69
C ALA A 235 8.10 22.79 -23.20
N HIS A 236 7.29 21.86 -23.71
CA HIS A 236 7.12 21.60 -25.15
C HIS A 236 5.68 21.66 -25.63
N GLY A 237 4.70 21.78 -24.72
CA GLY A 237 3.28 21.78 -25.06
C GLY A 237 2.65 20.37 -25.11
N PRO A 238 1.40 20.27 -25.59
CA PRO A 238 0.60 19.06 -25.44
C PRO A 238 1.24 17.82 -26.08
N ILE A 239 1.16 16.69 -25.37
CA ILE A 239 1.64 15.39 -25.89
C ILE A 239 0.68 14.93 -27.00
N PRO A 240 1.16 14.68 -28.23
CA PRO A 240 0.31 14.20 -29.32
C PRO A 240 -0.37 12.86 -28.98
N ALA A 241 -1.56 12.63 -29.56
CA ALA A 241 -2.29 11.38 -29.35
C ALA A 241 -1.46 10.16 -29.78
N GLY A 242 -1.45 9.11 -28.96
CA GLY A 242 -0.68 7.89 -29.21
C GLY A 242 0.82 7.98 -28.88
N MET A 243 1.34 9.15 -28.50
CA MET A 243 2.73 9.32 -28.10
C MET A 243 2.94 9.10 -26.59
N LEU A 244 4.10 8.53 -26.27
CA LEU A 244 4.61 8.34 -24.92
C LEU A 244 5.79 9.28 -24.69
N VAL A 245 5.94 9.74 -23.46
CA VAL A 245 7.13 10.48 -23.03
C VAL A 245 8.11 9.46 -22.44
N CYS A 246 9.24 9.26 -23.11
CA CYS A 246 10.26 8.29 -22.76
C CYS A 246 11.47 8.99 -22.13
N HIS A 247 12.10 8.36 -21.14
CA HIS A 247 13.32 8.88 -20.50
C HIS A 247 14.57 8.54 -21.31
N ASN A 248 15.49 9.50 -21.36
CA ASN A 248 16.86 9.34 -21.84
C ASN A 248 17.84 10.01 -20.86
N CYS A 249 17.73 9.63 -19.59
CA CYS A 249 18.56 10.21 -18.54
C CYS A 249 20.01 9.72 -18.64
N PRO A 250 20.99 10.56 -18.30
CA PRO A 250 22.38 10.16 -18.15
C PRO A 250 22.48 9.09 -17.04
N GLY A 251 23.13 7.98 -17.35
CA GLY A 251 23.18 6.81 -16.47
C GLY A 251 21.97 5.86 -16.54
N GLY A 252 21.03 6.10 -17.45
CA GLY A 252 19.86 5.25 -17.70
C GLY A 252 18.54 5.82 -17.14
N ASP A 253 17.41 5.22 -17.55
CA ASP A 253 16.07 5.72 -17.25
C ASP A 253 15.85 5.97 -15.76
N ASN A 254 15.53 7.22 -15.41
CA ASN A 254 15.20 7.63 -14.06
C ASN A 254 13.71 8.04 -14.00
N PRO A 255 12.81 7.19 -13.48
CA PRO A 255 11.36 7.46 -13.41
C PRO A 255 10.96 8.72 -12.61
N ARG A 256 11.88 9.23 -11.76
CA ARG A 256 11.68 10.46 -10.98
C ARG A 256 12.14 11.72 -11.70
N CYS A 257 12.88 11.58 -12.81
CA CYS A 257 13.40 12.72 -13.55
C CYS A 257 12.27 13.50 -14.22
N CYS A 258 12.29 14.82 -14.00
CA CYS A 258 11.37 15.82 -14.55
C CYS A 258 12.11 16.85 -15.43
N ARG A 259 13.35 16.57 -15.85
CA ARG A 259 14.12 17.45 -16.73
C ARG A 259 13.68 17.25 -18.19
N PRO A 260 13.16 18.28 -18.89
CA PRO A 260 12.66 18.12 -20.26
C PRO A 260 13.72 17.58 -21.24
N ASP A 261 14.97 18.05 -21.14
CA ASP A 261 16.10 17.60 -21.97
C ASP A 261 16.39 16.09 -21.86
N HIS A 262 15.96 15.44 -20.77
CA HIS A 262 16.15 14.01 -20.54
C HIS A 262 14.95 13.18 -21.00
N MET A 263 14.11 13.74 -21.88
CA MET A 263 12.90 13.10 -22.38
C MET A 263 12.79 13.25 -23.89
N PHE A 264 12.04 12.34 -24.51
CA PHE A 264 11.65 12.42 -25.92
C PHE A 264 10.28 11.80 -26.12
N LEU A 265 9.61 12.14 -27.23
CA LEU A 265 8.38 11.48 -27.64
C LEU A 265 8.70 10.23 -28.45
N GLY A 266 8.07 9.12 -28.09
CA GLY A 266 8.14 7.87 -28.83
C GLY A 266 6.78 7.22 -28.96
N THR A 267 6.60 6.41 -30.00
CA THR A 267 5.46 5.51 -30.07
C THR A 267 5.62 4.37 -29.05
N GLN A 268 4.54 3.60 -28.83
CA GLN A 268 4.65 2.38 -28.03
C GLN A 268 5.70 1.41 -28.59
N THR A 269 5.83 1.33 -29.92
CA THR A 269 6.84 0.53 -30.61
C THR A 269 8.25 1.02 -30.31
N ASP A 270 8.46 2.35 -30.31
CA ASP A 270 9.76 2.95 -29.98
C ASP A 270 10.13 2.70 -28.52
N ASN A 271 9.17 2.84 -27.60
CA ASN A 271 9.38 2.53 -26.19
C ASN A 271 9.72 1.05 -25.94
N MET A 272 9.09 0.13 -26.68
CA MET A 272 9.43 -1.30 -26.61
C MET A 272 10.82 -1.58 -27.20
N ARG A 273 11.18 -0.91 -28.30
CA ARG A 273 12.51 -1.02 -28.91
C ARG A 273 13.60 -0.50 -27.97
N ASP A 274 13.39 0.66 -27.35
CA ASP A 274 14.27 1.26 -26.35
C ASP A 274 14.44 0.34 -25.13
N CYS A 275 13.34 -0.22 -24.61
CA CYS A 275 13.37 -1.19 -23.51
C CYS A 275 14.22 -2.42 -23.85
N SER A 276 14.10 -2.92 -25.09
CA SER A 276 14.89 -4.04 -25.60
C SER A 276 16.37 -3.69 -25.75
N GLN A 277 16.69 -2.54 -26.35
CA GLN A 277 18.06 -2.04 -26.55
C GLN A 277 18.77 -1.81 -25.21
N LYS A 278 18.06 -1.28 -24.22
CA LYS A 278 18.56 -1.09 -22.85
C LYS A 278 18.55 -2.38 -22.01
N ASN A 279 18.30 -3.55 -22.61
CA ASN A 279 18.26 -4.86 -21.96
C ASN A 279 17.32 -4.93 -20.73
N ARG A 280 16.22 -4.16 -20.74
CA ARG A 280 15.24 -4.12 -19.63
C ARG A 280 14.10 -5.12 -19.79
N CYS A 281 14.01 -5.81 -20.93
CA CYS A 281 13.09 -6.91 -21.09
C CYS A 281 13.49 -8.08 -20.17
N GLN A 282 12.52 -8.67 -19.47
CA GLN A 282 12.77 -9.91 -18.70
C GLN A 282 13.21 -11.00 -19.68
N LYS A 283 14.39 -11.60 -19.46
CA LYS A 283 14.95 -12.68 -20.29
C LYS A 283 15.13 -13.95 -19.45
N GLY A 284 15.27 -15.08 -20.13
CA GLY A 284 15.54 -16.38 -19.48
C GLY A 284 14.49 -16.76 -18.45
N ASP A 285 14.91 -17.35 -17.34
CA ASP A 285 14.01 -17.89 -16.30
C ASP A 285 13.26 -16.80 -15.53
N MET A 286 13.71 -15.55 -15.62
CA MET A 286 13.00 -14.39 -15.08
C MET A 286 11.85 -13.92 -15.97
N HIS A 287 11.77 -14.39 -17.21
CA HIS A 287 10.64 -14.10 -18.09
C HIS A 287 9.35 -14.64 -17.46
N HIS A 288 8.30 -13.81 -17.35
CA HIS A 288 7.04 -14.18 -16.67
C HIS A 288 6.45 -15.53 -17.13
N MET A 289 6.60 -15.91 -18.42
CA MET A 289 6.19 -17.22 -18.92
C MET A 289 7.02 -18.43 -18.41
N ARG A 290 8.25 -18.20 -17.93
CA ARG A 290 9.12 -19.26 -17.37
C ARG A 290 9.16 -19.24 -15.85
N ARG A 291 8.96 -18.07 -15.23
CA ARG A 291 9.03 -17.85 -13.78
C ARG A 291 7.92 -18.56 -12.99
N PHE A 292 6.73 -18.73 -13.57
CA PHE A 292 5.56 -19.27 -12.87
C PHE A 292 5.22 -20.73 -13.25
N GLY A 293 6.18 -21.48 -13.78
CA GLY A 293 5.98 -22.85 -14.27
C GLY A 293 5.44 -22.88 -15.70
N GLN A 294 5.35 -24.07 -16.30
CA GLN A 294 4.79 -24.21 -17.65
C GLN A 294 3.38 -23.59 -17.68
N PRO A 295 3.11 -22.65 -18.60
CA PRO A 295 1.78 -22.07 -18.71
C PRO A 295 0.77 -23.19 -18.94
N ALA A 296 -0.39 -23.08 -18.28
CA ALA A 296 -1.48 -24.02 -18.48
C ALA A 296 -1.75 -24.10 -19.99
N CYS A 297 -1.53 -25.28 -20.57
CA CYS A 297 -1.66 -25.53 -22.00
C CYS A 297 -2.83 -26.46 -22.26
N GLY A 298 -3.34 -26.43 -23.49
CA GLY A 298 -4.54 -27.17 -23.84
C GLY A 298 -5.77 -26.70 -23.07
N GLU A 299 -6.61 -27.64 -22.64
CA GLU A 299 -7.89 -27.34 -22.00
C GLU A 299 -7.75 -26.65 -20.63
N LYS A 300 -6.57 -26.77 -20.02
CA LYS A 300 -6.23 -26.13 -18.74
C LYS A 300 -5.96 -24.64 -18.89
N ALA A 301 -5.78 -24.14 -20.12
CA ALA A 301 -5.59 -22.71 -20.35
C ALA A 301 -6.91 -21.96 -20.07
N PRO A 302 -6.91 -20.89 -19.27
CA PRO A 302 -8.14 -20.23 -18.80
C PRO A 302 -8.99 -19.57 -19.90
N HIS A 303 -8.44 -19.44 -21.11
CA HIS A 303 -9.11 -18.92 -22.29
C HIS A 303 -9.23 -19.96 -23.41
N SER A 304 -8.98 -21.24 -23.14
CA SER A 304 -9.18 -22.29 -24.14
C SER A 304 -10.66 -22.47 -24.40
N LYS A 305 -11.07 -22.29 -25.65
CA LYS A 305 -12.42 -22.61 -26.13
C LYS A 305 -12.58 -24.08 -26.53
N LEU A 306 -11.46 -24.79 -26.68
CA LEU A 306 -11.42 -26.20 -27.06
C LEU A 306 -11.05 -27.05 -25.84
N THR A 307 -11.66 -28.22 -25.73
CA THR A 307 -11.31 -29.24 -24.74
C THR A 307 -10.46 -30.34 -25.37
N ASP A 308 -9.79 -31.16 -24.55
CA ASP A 308 -9.00 -32.29 -25.05
C ASP A 308 -9.85 -33.22 -25.92
N ALA A 309 -11.10 -33.47 -25.50
CA ALA A 309 -12.07 -34.29 -26.21
C ALA A 309 -12.42 -33.74 -27.62
N ILE A 310 -12.62 -32.42 -27.73
CA ILE A 310 -12.92 -31.78 -29.03
C ILE A 310 -11.71 -31.90 -29.96
N VAL A 311 -10.50 -31.71 -29.43
CA VAL A 311 -9.27 -31.79 -30.23
C VAL A 311 -9.04 -33.22 -30.75
N ILE A 312 -9.29 -34.23 -29.91
CA ILE A 312 -9.26 -35.64 -30.32
C ILE A 312 -10.33 -35.93 -31.37
N ALA A 313 -11.56 -35.45 -31.18
CA ALA A 313 -12.65 -35.62 -32.14
C ALA A 313 -12.32 -34.99 -33.51
N ILE A 314 -11.73 -33.78 -33.53
CA ILE A 314 -11.28 -33.14 -34.76
C ILE A 314 -10.24 -34.01 -35.48
N ARG A 315 -9.24 -34.56 -34.76
CA ARG A 315 -8.21 -35.41 -35.37
C ARG A 315 -8.80 -36.71 -35.93
N THR A 316 -9.67 -37.38 -35.18
CA THR A 316 -10.32 -38.63 -35.61
C THR A 316 -11.20 -38.41 -36.84
N ARG A 317 -12.00 -37.34 -36.87
CA ARG A 317 -12.90 -37.04 -37.99
C ARG A 317 -12.16 -36.65 -39.27
N ILE A 318 -11.06 -35.90 -39.15
CA ILE A 318 -10.17 -35.64 -40.31
C ILE A 318 -9.51 -36.93 -40.80
N ALA A 319 -9.06 -37.81 -39.90
CA ALA A 319 -8.49 -39.10 -40.28
C ALA A 319 -9.51 -40.01 -40.97
N ALA A 320 -10.80 -39.90 -40.62
CA ALA A 320 -11.91 -40.58 -41.27
C ALA A 320 -12.32 -39.95 -42.63
N GLY A 321 -11.63 -38.89 -43.08
CA GLY A 321 -11.83 -38.28 -44.40
C GLY A 321 -12.73 -37.04 -44.40
N GLU A 322 -13.13 -36.52 -43.25
CA GLU A 322 -13.90 -35.27 -43.20
C GLU A 322 -13.06 -34.04 -43.59
N LEU A 323 -13.73 -33.01 -44.12
CA LEU A 323 -13.06 -31.80 -44.59
C LEU A 323 -12.85 -30.80 -43.44
N GLN A 324 -11.63 -30.25 -43.33
CA GLN A 324 -11.25 -29.26 -42.30
C GLN A 324 -12.19 -28.05 -42.23
N ARG A 325 -12.69 -27.57 -43.38
CA ARG A 325 -13.62 -26.44 -43.45
C ARG A 325 -14.98 -26.71 -42.79
N ILE A 326 -15.43 -27.97 -42.79
CA ILE A 326 -16.71 -28.37 -42.20
C ILE A 326 -16.57 -28.40 -40.68
N LEU A 327 -15.50 -29.03 -40.18
CA LEU A 327 -15.20 -29.05 -38.74
C LEU A 327 -14.91 -27.64 -38.20
N ALA A 328 -14.23 -26.80 -38.98
CA ALA A 328 -13.99 -25.40 -38.62
C ALA A 328 -15.30 -24.64 -38.36
N ALA A 329 -16.26 -24.77 -39.29
CA ALA A 329 -17.59 -24.15 -39.16
C ALA A 329 -18.39 -24.75 -37.99
N GLU A 330 -18.37 -26.07 -37.83
CA GLU A 330 -19.10 -26.78 -36.77
C GLU A 330 -18.63 -26.38 -35.36
N TYR A 331 -17.31 -26.32 -35.13
CA TYR A 331 -16.74 -25.95 -33.84
C TYR A 331 -16.52 -24.43 -33.66
N GLY A 332 -16.91 -23.61 -34.64
CA GLY A 332 -16.77 -22.15 -34.58
C GLY A 332 -15.32 -21.66 -34.49
N ILE A 333 -14.40 -22.36 -35.18
CA ILE A 333 -12.96 -22.04 -35.21
C ILE A 333 -12.47 -21.81 -36.63
N ASP A 334 -11.35 -21.10 -36.77
CA ASP A 334 -10.72 -20.88 -38.07
C ASP A 334 -10.15 -22.18 -38.68
N GLN A 335 -10.22 -22.33 -40.01
CA GLN A 335 -9.70 -23.51 -40.71
C GLN A 335 -8.17 -23.65 -40.56
N GLY A 336 -7.45 -22.53 -40.48
CA GLY A 336 -6.03 -22.53 -40.12
C GLY A 336 -5.79 -23.12 -38.74
N HIS A 337 -6.68 -22.86 -37.78
CA HIS A 337 -6.62 -23.44 -36.43
C HIS A 337 -6.81 -24.97 -36.45
N VAL A 338 -7.79 -25.48 -37.22
CA VAL A 338 -7.97 -26.92 -37.46
C VAL A 338 -6.71 -27.53 -38.07
N SER A 339 -6.11 -26.84 -39.05
CA SER A 339 -4.88 -27.29 -39.69
C SER A 339 -3.70 -27.43 -38.72
N GLN A 340 -3.56 -26.49 -37.78
CA GLN A 340 -2.51 -26.50 -36.75
C GLN A 340 -2.74 -27.63 -35.72
N ILE A 341 -4.01 -27.95 -35.40
CA ILE A 341 -4.39 -29.10 -34.56
C ILE A 341 -4.00 -30.42 -35.23
N VAL A 342 -4.35 -30.60 -36.51
CA VAL A 342 -4.09 -31.82 -37.29
C VAL A 342 -2.59 -32.03 -37.47
N ARG A 343 -1.85 -30.96 -37.80
CA ARG A 343 -0.37 -31.01 -37.96
C ARG A 343 0.39 -31.07 -36.64
N ARG A 344 -0.30 -31.16 -35.50
CA ARG A 344 0.27 -31.21 -34.14
C ARG A 344 1.25 -30.06 -33.85
N ARG A 345 1.03 -28.88 -34.43
CA ARG A 345 1.80 -27.68 -34.10
C ARG A 345 1.35 -27.08 -32.77
N ILE A 346 0.07 -27.25 -32.46
CA ILE A 346 -0.59 -26.98 -31.18
C ILE A 346 -1.19 -28.28 -30.63
N TRP A 347 -1.50 -28.34 -29.34
CA TRP A 347 -2.02 -29.55 -28.66
C TRP A 347 -1.12 -30.79 -28.84
N LYS A 348 0.19 -30.59 -28.67
CA LYS A 348 1.24 -31.62 -28.90
C LYS A 348 1.16 -32.83 -27.96
N HIS A 349 0.57 -32.63 -26.79
CA HIS A 349 0.47 -33.64 -25.74
C HIS A 349 -0.69 -34.63 -25.98
N LEU A 350 -1.60 -34.34 -26.92
CA LEU A 350 -2.73 -35.20 -27.25
C LEU A 350 -2.37 -36.18 -28.38
N PRO A 351 -3.00 -37.37 -28.39
CA PRO A 351 -2.77 -38.39 -29.40
C PRO A 351 -3.21 -37.99 -30.81
#